data_AF-A0A227J6V3-F1
#
_entry.id   AF-A0A227J6V3-F1
#
_cell.length_a   1.000
_cell.length_b   1.000
_cell.length_c   1.000
_cell.angle_alpha   90.00
_cell.angle_beta   90.00
_cell.angle_gamma   90.00
#
_symmetry.space_group_name_H-M   'P 1'
#
loop_
_entity.id
_entity.type
_entity.pdbx_description
1 polymer ?
#
loop_
_entity_poly.entity_id
_entity_poly.type
_entity_poly.pdbx_seq_one_letter_code
_entity_poly.pdbx_strand_id
1 'polypeptide(L)'
;FIDIEAIKKANLRVLIDPMFGVAKNALQTVLINGRCEVDVINDGKNPDFGGLMPSPSAATLYRLMHLVEQEGYDIGIGTDGDADRLGIIDEKGNFIHPNEVLILLYYYLLKYKGWKGSVVRNIATTHLL
;
A
#
# COMPACT_ATOMS: atom_id res chain seq x y z
N PHE A 1 -8.71 4.04 -17.24
CA PHE A 1 -8.77 4.89 -16.02
C PHE A 1 -9.26 4.10 -14.82
N ILE A 2 -8.86 4.50 -13.61
CA ILE A 2 -9.26 3.89 -12.32
C ILE A 2 -10.74 4.18 -12.04
N ASP A 3 -11.47 3.22 -11.46
CA ASP A 3 -12.88 3.38 -11.11
C ASP A 3 -13.02 4.06 -9.73
N ILE A 4 -13.05 5.39 -9.74
CA ILE A 4 -13.14 6.21 -8.52
C ILE A 4 -14.49 6.02 -7.82
N GLU A 5 -15.57 5.79 -8.56
CA GLU A 5 -16.90 5.63 -7.96
C GLU A 5 -17.04 4.30 -7.22
N ALA A 6 -16.40 3.22 -7.72
CA ALA A 6 -16.29 1.98 -6.97
C ALA A 6 -15.52 2.16 -5.64
N ILE A 7 -14.40 2.90 -5.66
CA ILE A 7 -13.61 3.20 -4.45
C ILE A 7 -14.46 4.00 -3.44
N LYS A 8 -15.15 5.06 -3.89
CA LYS A 8 -16.04 5.85 -3.02
C LYS A 8 -17.16 5.04 -2.39
N LYS A 9 -17.73 4.09 -3.14
CA LYS A 9 -18.81 3.21 -2.63
C LYS A 9 -18.31 2.20 -1.60
N ALA A 10 -17.03 1.83 -1.66
CA ALA A 10 -16.45 0.89 -0.71
C ALA A 10 -16.26 1.49 0.69
N ASN A 11 -16.19 2.82 0.80
CA ASN A 11 -16.04 3.55 2.08
C ASN A 11 -14.89 2.99 2.93
N LEU A 12 -13.73 2.82 2.30
CA LEU A 12 -12.57 2.17 2.91
C LEU A 12 -11.94 3.03 4.00
N ARG A 13 -11.53 2.38 5.08
CA ARG A 13 -10.72 2.94 6.15
C ARG A 13 -9.27 2.49 5.99
N VAL A 14 -8.38 3.44 5.74
CA VAL A 14 -7.00 3.21 5.28
C VAL A 14 -6.02 3.79 6.28
N LEU A 15 -5.04 2.99 6.70
CA LEU A 15 -3.92 3.44 7.53
C LEU A 15 -2.65 3.55 6.69
N ILE A 16 -1.99 4.70 6.71
CA ILE A 16 -0.76 4.97 5.95
C ILE A 16 0.44 5.09 6.89
N ASP A 17 1.54 4.42 6.55
CA ASP A 17 2.85 4.61 7.16
C ASP A 17 3.86 5.04 6.09
N PRO A 18 4.11 6.36 5.92
CA PRO A 18 5.12 6.85 5.01
C PRO A 18 6.55 6.63 5.53
N MET A 19 6.70 6.05 6.73
CA MET A 19 7.96 5.87 7.43
C MET A 19 8.78 7.17 7.45
N PHE A 20 8.18 8.30 7.83
CA PHE A 20 8.77 9.66 7.81
C PHE A 20 9.24 10.18 6.44
N GLY A 21 8.88 9.48 5.36
CA GLY A 21 9.17 9.83 3.97
C GLY A 21 8.21 10.85 3.35
N VAL A 22 8.30 10.99 2.03
CA VAL A 22 7.61 12.05 1.27
C VAL A 22 6.20 11.68 0.79
N ALA A 23 5.78 10.42 0.94
CA ALA A 23 4.54 9.87 0.35
C ALA A 23 3.25 10.48 0.92
N LYS A 24 3.31 11.01 2.15
CA LYS A 24 2.13 11.43 2.95
C LYS A 24 1.12 12.22 2.15
N ASN A 25 1.52 13.39 1.63
CA ASN A 25 0.59 14.33 1.01
C ASN A 25 -0.02 13.76 -0.28
N ALA A 26 0.77 13.03 -1.07
CA ALA A 26 0.31 12.45 -2.32
C ALA A 26 -0.74 11.35 -2.07
N LEU A 27 -0.44 10.38 -1.20
CA LEU A 27 -1.33 9.27 -0.90
C LEU A 27 -2.62 9.74 -0.20
N GLN A 28 -2.50 10.62 0.81
CA GLN A 28 -3.67 11.20 1.47
C GLN A 28 -4.59 11.91 0.47
N THR A 29 -4.02 12.73 -0.43
CA THR A 29 -4.83 13.47 -1.43
C THR A 29 -5.61 12.52 -2.33
N VAL A 30 -4.97 11.46 -2.84
CA VAL A 30 -5.65 10.49 -3.73
C VAL A 30 -6.75 9.73 -3.00
N LEU A 31 -6.49 9.27 -1.77
CA LEU A 31 -7.44 8.47 -1.00
C LEU A 31 -8.62 9.30 -0.47
N ILE A 32 -8.37 10.54 -0.03
CA ILE A 32 -9.44 11.48 0.36
C ILE A 32 -10.34 11.81 -0.83
N ASN A 33 -9.79 12.00 -2.03
CA ASN A 33 -10.60 12.17 -3.25
C ASN A 33 -11.46 10.93 -3.57
N GLY A 34 -10.98 9.75 -3.15
CA GLY A 34 -11.73 8.49 -3.16
C GLY A 34 -12.75 8.34 -2.04
N ARG A 35 -12.95 9.35 -1.17
CA ARG A 35 -13.79 9.30 0.04
C ARG A 35 -13.40 8.18 1.02
N CYS A 36 -12.13 7.79 1.04
CA CYS A 36 -11.63 6.92 2.09
C CYS A 36 -11.49 7.70 3.41
N GLU A 37 -11.70 7.03 4.53
CA GLU A 37 -11.25 7.49 5.84
C GLU A 37 -9.75 7.19 5.95
N VAL A 38 -8.91 8.20 6.15
CA VAL A 38 -7.45 8.06 6.05
C VAL A 38 -6.76 8.56 7.31
N ASP A 39 -6.10 7.64 8.01
CA ASP A 39 -5.23 7.94 9.13
C ASP A 39 -3.76 7.72 8.74
N VAL A 40 -2.85 8.43 9.39
CA VAL A 40 -1.40 8.37 9.08
C VAL A 40 -0.60 8.30 10.36
N ILE A 41 0.38 7.40 10.39
CA ILE A 41 1.40 7.30 11.45
C ILE A 41 2.76 7.72 10.90
N ASN A 42 3.74 7.99 11.77
CA ASN A 42 5.13 8.31 11.37
C ASN A 42 5.23 9.42 10.31
N ASP A 43 4.44 10.49 10.47
CA ASP A 43 4.20 11.52 9.46
C ASP A 43 4.92 12.86 9.74
N GLY A 44 5.73 12.88 10.79
CA GLY A 44 6.56 14.01 11.19
C GLY A 44 7.87 14.11 10.41
N LYS A 45 8.58 15.22 10.56
CA LYS A 45 9.96 15.32 10.04
C LYS A 45 10.91 14.60 10.99
N ASN A 46 11.40 13.44 10.59
CA ASN A 46 12.39 12.67 11.34
C ASN A 46 13.44 12.08 10.39
N PRO A 47 14.63 12.69 10.27
CA PRO A 47 15.67 12.22 9.35
C PRO A 47 16.28 10.87 9.76
N ASP A 48 16.12 10.47 11.03
CA ASP A 48 16.60 9.19 11.54
C ASP A 48 15.56 8.07 11.38
N PHE A 49 14.42 8.36 10.73
CA PHE A 49 13.36 7.38 10.42
C PHE A 49 12.84 6.60 11.63
N GLY A 50 12.88 7.21 12.82
CA GLY A 50 12.50 6.55 14.07
C GLY A 50 13.44 5.41 14.49
N GLY A 51 14.68 5.40 13.96
CA GLY A 51 15.68 4.36 14.21
C GLY A 51 15.49 3.08 13.40
N LEU A 52 14.54 3.06 12.46
CA LEU A 52 14.28 1.94 11.57
C LEU A 52 14.77 2.24 10.15
N MET A 53 15.12 1.19 9.39
CA MET A 53 15.38 1.37 7.97
C MET A 53 14.08 1.77 7.26
N PRO A 54 14.06 2.84 6.46
CA PRO A 54 12.88 3.27 5.68
C PRO A 54 12.70 2.36 4.47
N SER A 55 12.30 1.12 4.71
CA SER A 55 12.03 0.11 3.69
C SER A 55 10.78 -0.65 4.11
N PRO A 56 9.72 -0.70 3.29
CA PRO A 56 8.48 -1.37 3.65
C PRO A 56 8.68 -2.89 3.61
N SER A 57 8.75 -3.51 4.78
CA SER A 57 8.88 -4.96 4.96
C SER A 57 8.06 -5.38 6.17
N ALA A 58 7.73 -6.67 6.31
CA ALA A 58 7.03 -7.16 7.48
C ALA A 58 7.74 -6.79 8.80
N ALA A 59 9.08 -6.79 8.82
CA ALA A 59 9.86 -6.46 10.00
C ALA A 59 9.79 -4.99 10.40
N THR A 60 9.67 -4.08 9.44
CA THR A 60 9.65 -2.63 9.67
C THR A 60 8.23 -2.09 9.83
N LEU A 61 7.24 -2.74 9.23
CA LEU A 61 5.83 -2.37 9.27
C LEU A 61 5.04 -3.08 10.39
N TYR A 62 5.71 -3.74 11.33
CA TYR A 62 5.05 -4.45 12.44
C TYR A 62 4.03 -3.59 13.20
N ARG A 63 4.33 -2.29 13.39
CA ARG A 63 3.41 -1.34 14.04
C ARG A 63 2.18 -1.08 13.17
N LEU A 64 2.38 -0.87 11.87
CA LEU A 64 1.27 -0.71 10.92
C LEU A 64 0.39 -1.96 10.92
N MET A 65 0.98 -3.15 10.83
CA MET A 65 0.29 -4.44 10.89
C MET A 65 -0.61 -4.56 12.12
N HIS A 66 -0.05 -4.27 13.29
CA HIS A 66 -0.78 -4.35 14.55
C HIS A 66 -1.94 -3.34 14.62
N LEU A 67 -1.71 -2.08 14.22
CA LEU A 67 -2.75 -1.06 14.27
C LEU A 67 -3.88 -1.33 13.27
N VAL A 68 -3.56 -1.88 12.09
CA VAL A 68 -4.57 -2.28 11.09
C VAL A 68 -5.57 -3.27 11.70
N GLU A 69 -5.06 -4.34 12.31
CA GLU A 69 -5.90 -5.36 12.94
C GLU A 69 -6.65 -4.82 14.17
N GLN A 70 -5.96 -4.12 15.07
CA GLN A 70 -6.53 -3.70 16.35
C GLN A 70 -7.57 -2.58 16.23
N GLU A 71 -7.37 -1.64 15.32
CA GLU A 71 -8.27 -0.49 15.14
C GLU A 71 -9.30 -0.72 14.02
N GLY A 72 -9.22 -1.85 13.32
CA GLY A 72 -10.18 -2.25 12.28
C GLY A 72 -10.09 -1.41 11.02
N TYR A 73 -8.88 -1.31 10.43
CA TYR A 73 -8.69 -0.73 9.10
C TYR A 73 -8.86 -1.81 8.02
N ASP A 74 -9.38 -1.42 6.85
CA ASP A 74 -9.57 -2.34 5.72
C ASP A 74 -8.25 -2.64 4.98
N ILE A 75 -7.30 -1.71 5.03
CA ILE A 75 -6.00 -1.85 4.39
C ILE A 75 -4.94 -0.95 5.04
N GLY A 76 -3.74 -1.49 5.23
CA GLY A 76 -2.55 -0.73 5.59
C GLY A 76 -1.63 -0.53 4.38
N ILE A 77 -1.08 0.69 4.24
CA ILE A 77 -0.14 1.04 3.16
C ILE A 77 1.13 1.63 3.75
N GLY A 78 2.24 0.92 3.63
CA GLY A 78 3.57 1.41 3.98
C GLY A 78 4.35 1.88 2.74
N THR A 79 5.17 2.92 2.86
CA THR A 79 6.13 3.33 1.81
C THR A 79 7.53 3.50 2.36
N ASP A 80 8.54 3.49 1.49
CA ASP A 80 9.87 3.97 1.85
C ASP A 80 10.00 5.50 1.75
N GLY A 81 11.21 5.99 2.04
CA GLY A 81 11.51 7.41 2.21
C GLY A 81 11.18 8.29 1.00
N ASP A 82 11.48 7.82 -0.21
CA ASP A 82 11.22 8.49 -1.49
C ASP A 82 9.93 8.01 -2.19
N ALA A 83 9.23 7.05 -1.59
CA ALA A 83 7.90 6.59 -1.96
C ALA A 83 7.79 5.83 -3.30
N ASP A 84 8.85 5.15 -3.72
CA ASP A 84 8.83 4.32 -4.93
C ASP A 84 8.48 2.84 -4.64
N ARG A 85 8.55 2.41 -3.37
CA ARG A 85 8.14 1.08 -2.91
C ARG A 85 6.94 1.13 -1.98
N LEU A 86 6.16 0.05 -2.02
CA LEU A 86 4.92 -0.12 -1.27
C LEU A 86 4.95 -1.44 -0.47
N GLY A 87 4.44 -1.39 0.76
CA GLY A 87 4.07 -2.55 1.56
C GLY A 87 2.56 -2.53 1.79
N ILE A 88 1.90 -3.67 1.64
CA ILE A 88 0.44 -3.79 1.77
C ILE A 88 0.13 -4.72 2.93
N ILE A 89 -0.78 -4.28 3.81
CA ILE A 89 -1.31 -5.04 4.93
C ILE A 89 -2.81 -5.28 4.69
N ASP A 90 -3.28 -6.51 4.86
CA ASP A 90 -4.71 -6.83 4.81
C ASP A 90 -5.45 -6.44 6.11
N GLU A 91 -6.78 -6.60 6.12
CA GLU A 91 -7.64 -6.24 7.25
C GLU A 91 -7.36 -7.05 8.52
N LYS A 92 -6.59 -8.15 8.41
CA LYS A 92 -6.21 -9.02 9.52
C LYS A 92 -4.80 -8.74 10.02
N GLY A 93 -4.17 -7.67 9.55
CA GLY A 93 -2.81 -7.32 9.93
C GLY A 93 -1.72 -8.15 9.26
N ASN A 94 -2.03 -8.95 8.24
CA ASN A 94 -1.01 -9.75 7.53
C ASN A 94 -0.30 -8.90 6.49
N PHE A 95 1.03 -9.00 6.45
CA PHE A 95 1.83 -8.42 5.39
C PHE A 95 1.70 -9.24 4.10
N ILE A 96 1.24 -8.61 3.02
CA ILE A 96 1.07 -9.24 1.72
C ILE A 96 2.40 -9.18 0.96
N HIS A 97 2.90 -10.34 0.54
CA HIS A 97 4.17 -10.40 -0.16
C HIS A 97 4.12 -9.63 -1.50
N PRO A 98 5.16 -8.86 -1.90
CA PRO A 98 5.12 -8.05 -3.12
C PRO A 98 4.78 -8.82 -4.41
N ASN A 99 5.23 -10.08 -4.52
CA ASN A 99 4.84 -10.95 -5.64
C ASN A 99 3.33 -11.24 -5.70
N GLU A 100 2.65 -11.34 -4.56
CA GLU A 100 1.19 -11.54 -4.52
C GLU A 100 0.45 -10.27 -4.94
N VAL A 101 0.91 -9.11 -4.47
CA VAL A 101 0.40 -7.80 -4.92
C VAL A 101 0.54 -7.67 -6.45
N LEU A 102 1.69 -8.06 -7.01
CA LEU A 102 1.92 -8.02 -8.45
C LEU A 102 0.98 -8.95 -9.22
N ILE A 103 0.74 -10.18 -8.72
CA ILE A 103 -0.22 -11.12 -9.31
C ILE A 103 -1.63 -10.53 -9.30
N LEU A 104 -2.08 -9.97 -8.17
CA LEU A 104 -3.40 -9.37 -8.04
C LEU A 104 -3.57 -8.18 -9.00
N LEU A 105 -2.56 -7.33 -9.09
CA LEU A 105 -2.56 -6.20 -10.03
C LEU A 105 -2.61 -6.68 -11.48
N TYR A 106 -1.80 -7.68 -11.83
CA TYR A 106 -1.79 -8.23 -13.18
C TYR A 106 -3.13 -8.87 -13.55
N TYR A 107 -3.69 -9.68 -12.65
CA TYR A 107 -5.03 -10.25 -12.80
C TYR A 107 -6.09 -9.16 -13.00
N TYR A 108 -6.04 -8.07 -12.23
CA TYR A 108 -6.96 -6.94 -12.37
C TYR A 108 -6.88 -6.29 -13.76
N LEU A 109 -5.65 -6.02 -14.24
CA LEU A 109 -5.41 -5.42 -15.56
C LEU A 109 -5.95 -6.32 -16.69
N LEU A 110 -5.73 -7.62 -16.62
CA LEU A 110 -6.24 -8.54 -17.64
C LEU A 110 -7.76 -8.72 -17.55
N LYS A 111 -8.27 -9.09 -16.38
CA LYS A 111 -9.65 -9.55 -16.21
C LYS A 111 -10.66 -8.41 -16.25
N TYR A 112 -10.33 -7.29 -15.60
CA TYR A 112 -11.27 -6.18 -15.41
C TYR A 112 -10.96 -4.99 -16.32
N LYS A 113 -9.69 -4.73 -16.66
CA LYS A 113 -9.34 -3.69 -17.65
C LYS A 113 -9.31 -4.21 -19.08
N GLY A 114 -9.29 -5.53 -19.28
CA GLY A 114 -9.23 -6.15 -20.61
C GLY A 114 -7.93 -5.84 -21.35
N TRP A 115 -6.85 -5.48 -20.63
CA TRP A 115 -5.57 -5.15 -21.25
C TRP A 115 -4.95 -6.38 -21.91
N LYS A 116 -4.26 -6.15 -23.02
CA LYS A 116 -3.57 -7.19 -23.80
C LYS A 116 -2.19 -6.67 -24.18
N GLY A 117 -1.22 -7.57 -24.31
CA GLY A 117 0.13 -7.24 -24.73
C GLY A 117 1.20 -7.92 -23.87
N SER A 118 2.45 -7.53 -24.11
CA SER A 118 3.61 -8.07 -23.40
C SER A 118 3.72 -7.52 -21.99
N VAL A 119 4.26 -8.34 -21.08
CA VAL A 119 4.59 -7.96 -19.70
C VAL A 119 6.09 -8.14 -19.52
N VAL A 120 6.75 -7.16 -18.91
CA VAL A 120 8.16 -7.24 -18.54
C VAL A 120 8.25 -7.51 -17.05
N ARG A 121 9.02 -8.53 -16.67
CA ARG A 121 9.28 -8.89 -15.27
C ARG A 121 10.76 -9.16 -15.04
N ASN A 122 11.21 -8.99 -13.80
CA ASN A 122 12.52 -9.47 -13.37
C ASN A 122 12.52 -11.01 -13.29
N ILE A 123 13.67 -11.65 -13.48
CA ILE A 123 13.88 -13.10 -13.31
C ILE A 123 13.51 -13.57 -11.89
N ALA A 124 13.73 -12.75 -10.87
CA ALA A 124 13.39 -13.02 -9.47
C ALA A 124 11.88 -12.95 -9.16
N THR A 125 11.05 -12.51 -10.12
CA THR A 125 9.59 -12.48 -9.98
C THR A 125 9.04 -13.90 -10.03
N THR A 126 7.99 -14.17 -9.25
CA THR A 126 7.27 -15.46 -9.26
C THR A 126 6.89 -15.94 -10.67
N HIS A 127 6.91 -17.25 -10.88
CA HIS A 127 6.49 -17.91 -12.13
C HIS A 127 4.96 -18.01 -12.28
N LEU A 128 4.21 -17.60 -11.26
CA LEU A 128 2.74 -17.50 -11.33
C LEU A 128 2.25 -16.31 -12.18
N LEU A 129 3.15 -15.35 -12.45
CA LEU A 129 2.86 -14.17 -13.27
C LEU A 129 2.95 -14.47 -14.77
#